data_AF-A0A0S8FR95-F1
#
_entry.id   AF-A0A0S8FR95-F1
#
_cell.length_a   1.000
_cell.length_b   1.000
_cell.length_c   1.000
_cell.angle_alpha   90.00
_cell.angle_beta   90.00
_cell.angle_gamma   90.00
#
_symmetry.space_group_name_H-M   'P 1'
#
loop_
_entity.id
_entity.type
_entity.pdbx_description
1 polymer ?
#
loop_
_entity_poly.entity_id
_entity_poly.type
_entity_poly.pdbx_seq_one_letter_code
_entity_poly.pdbx_strand_id
1 'polypeptide(L)'
;MKRKLPLAICFLMGIVMIVQFFIPHPVSLEFGSVIYRWVIVLTAFALVLAIGNLIRHHTYKISKRKEDWPYSIVTLAGMTGMAAIGLVWGVDPESLYQKIYLNVMAPLGATMFALLAYYMASAAYRAFRARSLEATLLLVSAFIVMIGFMPFGQYIHPRFPAFAEWVMQVPNMASQRGILLGVAFGSIATALKIILGIERSWLGGKE
;
A
#
# COMPACT_ATOMS: atom_id res chain seq x y z
N MET A 1 -18.81 -16.92 28.08
CA MET A 1 -19.83 -16.80 27.01
C MET A 1 -19.63 -15.57 26.14
N LYS A 2 -19.29 -14.40 26.70
CA LYS A 2 -19.09 -13.12 25.96
C LYS A 2 -18.09 -13.15 24.78
N ARG A 3 -17.06 -14.02 24.82
CA ARG A 3 -16.09 -14.19 23.71
C ARG A 3 -16.38 -15.39 22.79
N LYS A 4 -17.07 -16.43 23.30
CA LYS A 4 -17.32 -17.68 22.55
C LYS A 4 -18.34 -17.47 21.42
N LEU A 5 -19.37 -16.66 21.67
CA LEU A 5 -20.40 -16.37 20.67
C LEU A 5 -19.85 -15.57 19.47
N PRO A 6 -19.11 -14.46 19.66
CA PRO A 6 -18.46 -13.76 18.54
C PRO A 6 -17.50 -14.65 17.73
N LEU A 7 -16.72 -15.51 18.40
CA LEU A 7 -15.81 -16.44 17.73
C LEU A 7 -16.57 -17.48 16.90
N ALA A 8 -17.66 -18.04 17.43
CA ALA A 8 -18.49 -19.00 16.69
C ALA A 8 -19.13 -18.34 15.45
N ILE A 9 -19.62 -17.10 15.59
CA ILE A 9 -20.17 -16.33 14.46
C ILE A 9 -19.09 -16.07 13.42
N CYS A 10 -17.90 -15.61 13.84
CA CYS A 10 -16.78 -15.34 12.93
C CYS A 10 -16.35 -16.60 12.17
N PHE A 11 -16.23 -17.74 12.86
CA PHE A 11 -15.89 -19.01 12.26
C PHE A 11 -16.93 -19.46 11.23
N LEU A 12 -18.21 -19.47 11.60
CA LEU A 12 -19.30 -19.89 10.72
C LEU A 12 -19.42 -18.98 9.50
N MET A 13 -19.41 -17.65 9.70
CA MET A 13 -19.46 -16.69 8.61
C MET A 13 -18.23 -16.78 7.71
N GLY A 14 -17.05 -17.00 8.28
CA GLY A 14 -15.81 -17.21 7.52
C GLY A 14 -15.91 -18.42 6.59
N ILE A 15 -16.39 -19.56 7.09
CA ILE A 15 -16.60 -20.76 6.28
C ILE A 15 -17.65 -20.52 5.19
N VAL A 16 -18.79 -19.91 5.55
CA VAL A 16 -19.86 -19.59 4.60
C VAL A 16 -19.34 -18.70 3.48
N MET A 17 -18.52 -17.69 3.79
CA MET A 17 -17.94 -16.79 2.78
C MET A 17 -16.92 -17.51 1.88
N ILE A 18 -16.11 -18.42 2.42
CA ILE A 18 -15.20 -19.25 1.61
C ILE A 18 -16.02 -20.09 0.62
N VAL A 19 -17.08 -20.75 1.09
CA VAL A 19 -17.96 -21.56 0.24
C VAL A 19 -18.68 -20.71 -0.81
N GLN A 20 -19.23 -19.56 -0.39
CA GLN A 20 -19.93 -18.61 -1.26
C GLN A 20 -19.06 -18.16 -2.43
N PHE A 21 -17.76 -17.90 -2.17
CA PHE A 21 -16.82 -17.42 -3.19
C PHE A 21 -16.64 -18.39 -4.37
N PHE A 22 -16.70 -19.71 -4.13
CA PHE A 22 -16.47 -20.73 -5.15
C PHE A 22 -17.74 -21.28 -5.82
N ILE A 23 -18.94 -20.94 -5.34
CA ILE A 23 -20.21 -21.48 -5.86
C ILE A 23 -20.95 -20.42 -6.68
N PRO A 24 -21.01 -20.54 -8.03
CA PRO A 24 -21.70 -19.58 -8.91
C PRO A 24 -23.20 -19.90 -9.07
N HIS A 25 -23.88 -20.31 -7.99
CA HIS A 25 -25.33 -20.56 -8.00
C HIS A 25 -26.10 -19.26 -7.70
N PRO A 26 -27.29 -19.01 -8.29
CA PRO A 26 -28.05 -17.77 -8.08
C PRO A 26 -28.25 -17.39 -6.61
N VAL A 27 -28.60 -18.35 -5.75
CA VAL A 27 -28.74 -18.15 -4.29
C VAL A 27 -27.42 -17.70 -3.62
N SER A 28 -26.29 -18.26 -4.05
CA SER A 28 -24.95 -17.88 -3.55
C SER A 28 -24.57 -16.47 -3.97
N LEU A 29 -24.90 -16.09 -5.22
CA LEU A 29 -24.67 -14.74 -5.75
C LEU A 29 -25.54 -13.71 -5.04
N GLU A 30 -26.81 -14.03 -4.81
CA GLU A 30 -27.73 -13.15 -4.07
C GLU A 30 -27.25 -12.94 -2.64
N PHE A 31 -26.90 -14.02 -1.92
CA PHE A 31 -26.34 -13.93 -0.57
C PHE A 31 -25.05 -13.09 -0.55
N GLY A 32 -24.12 -13.33 -1.49
CA GLY A 32 -22.91 -12.52 -1.65
C GLY A 32 -23.21 -11.05 -1.88
N SER A 33 -24.24 -10.73 -2.67
CA SER A 33 -24.66 -9.34 -2.92
C SER A 33 -25.19 -8.65 -1.66
N VAL A 34 -25.92 -9.37 -0.79
CA VAL A 34 -26.40 -8.86 0.49
C VAL A 34 -25.23 -8.56 1.42
N ILE A 35 -24.27 -9.49 1.54
CA ILE A 35 -23.06 -9.28 2.34
C ILE A 35 -22.25 -8.10 1.80
N TYR A 36 -22.10 -7.99 0.48
CA TYR A 36 -21.38 -6.87 -0.12
C TYR A 36 -22.03 -5.51 0.20
N ARG A 37 -23.37 -5.43 0.18
CA ARG A 37 -24.10 -4.23 0.61
C ARG A 37 -23.82 -3.89 2.07
N TRP A 38 -23.79 -4.89 2.96
CA TRP A 38 -23.45 -4.68 4.36
C TRP A 38 -22.01 -4.16 4.52
N VAL A 39 -21.05 -4.74 3.79
CA VAL A 39 -19.66 -4.29 3.78
C VAL A 39 -19.53 -2.85 3.29
N ILE A 40 -20.25 -2.45 2.25
CA ILE A 40 -20.26 -1.06 1.77
C ILE A 40 -20.75 -0.11 2.88
N VAL A 41 -21.87 -0.44 3.53
CA VAL A 41 -22.42 0.38 4.61
C VAL A 41 -21.43 0.49 5.78
N LEU A 42 -20.83 -0.63 6.20
CA LEU A 42 -19.80 -0.63 7.26
C LEU A 42 -18.58 0.20 6.86
N THR A 43 -18.16 0.12 5.59
CA THR A 43 -17.02 0.90 5.06
C THR A 43 -17.32 2.39 5.06
N ALA A 44 -18.55 2.80 4.75
CA ALA A 44 -18.98 4.20 4.83
C ALA A 44 -18.87 4.73 6.27
N PHE A 45 -19.33 3.98 7.27
CA PHE A 45 -19.17 4.36 8.68
C PHE A 45 -17.70 4.36 9.11
N ALA A 46 -16.92 3.36 8.67
CA ALA A 46 -15.48 3.30 8.95
C ALA A 46 -14.74 4.50 8.37
N LEU A 47 -15.12 4.97 7.18
CA LEU A 47 -14.55 6.17 6.56
C LEU A 47 -14.82 7.42 7.41
N VAL A 48 -16.04 7.58 7.93
CA VAL A 48 -16.38 8.70 8.82
C VAL A 48 -15.52 8.66 10.10
N LEU A 49 -15.37 7.48 10.71
CA LEU A 49 -14.51 7.30 11.87
C LEU A 49 -13.04 7.57 11.56
N ALA A 50 -12.56 7.14 10.38
CA ALA A 50 -11.19 7.36 9.94
C ALA A 50 -10.89 8.85 9.75
N ILE A 51 -11.77 9.59 9.07
CA ILE A 51 -11.67 11.05 8.90
C ILE A 51 -11.73 11.74 10.26
N GLY A 52 -12.69 11.38 11.11
CA GLY A 52 -12.82 11.95 12.46
C GLY A 52 -11.58 11.71 13.32
N ASN A 53 -11.00 10.51 13.26
CA ASN A 53 -9.77 10.18 13.98
C ASN A 53 -8.56 10.95 13.44
N LEU A 54 -8.44 11.09 12.11
CA LEU A 54 -7.38 11.85 11.46
C LEU A 54 -7.44 13.33 11.87
N ILE A 55 -8.62 13.94 11.79
CA ILE A 55 -8.86 15.32 12.23
C ILE A 55 -8.47 15.46 13.70
N ARG A 56 -9.04 14.63 14.58
CA ARG A 56 -8.76 14.68 16.01
C ARG A 56 -7.27 14.55 16.31
N HIS A 57 -6.59 13.59 15.68
CA HIS A 57 -5.16 13.35 15.88
C HIS A 57 -4.32 14.58 15.50
N HIS A 58 -4.52 15.12 14.30
CA HIS A 58 -3.74 16.26 13.81
C HIS A 58 -4.11 17.57 14.51
N THR A 59 -5.39 17.82 14.81
CA THR A 59 -5.81 18.99 15.59
C THR A 59 -5.24 18.96 17.01
N TYR A 60 -5.23 17.80 17.66
CA TYR A 60 -4.56 17.64 18.96
C TYR A 60 -3.06 17.91 18.86
N LYS A 61 -2.40 17.36 17.83
CA LYS A 61 -0.97 17.56 17.56
C LYS A 61 -0.61 19.04 17.39
N ILE A 62 -1.45 19.79 16.65
CA ILE A 62 -1.34 21.24 16.44
C ILE A 62 -1.57 22.01 17.75
N SER A 63 -2.66 21.72 18.46
CA SER A 63 -3.01 22.39 19.73
C SER A 63 -1.92 22.23 20.78
N LYS A 64 -1.30 21.05 20.84
CA LYS A 64 -0.22 20.74 21.80
C LYS A 64 1.18 21.02 21.28
N ARG A 65 1.32 21.61 20.08
CA ARG A 65 2.60 21.91 19.40
C ARG A 65 3.62 20.76 19.54
N LYS A 66 3.17 19.54 19.29
CA LYS A 66 4.05 18.36 19.33
C LYS A 66 5.07 18.43 18.20
N GLU A 67 6.11 17.60 18.28
CA GLU A 67 7.09 17.45 17.22
C GLU A 67 6.40 17.28 15.86
N ASP A 68 6.90 17.95 14.81
CA ASP A 68 6.32 17.90 13.46
C ASP A 68 4.85 18.37 13.34
N TRP A 69 4.39 19.24 14.25
CA TRP A 69 3.04 19.82 14.15
C TRP A 69 2.79 20.66 12.88
N PRO A 70 3.76 21.39 12.27
CA PRO A 70 3.48 22.19 11.08
C PRO A 70 3.01 21.31 9.90
N TYR A 71 3.58 20.10 9.76
CA TYR A 71 3.15 19.15 8.74
C TYR A 71 1.70 18.68 8.92
N SER A 72 1.19 18.72 10.16
CA SER A 72 -0.23 18.41 10.42
C SER A 72 -1.18 19.46 9.85
N ILE A 73 -0.74 20.72 9.75
CA ILE A 73 -1.53 21.75 9.05
C ILE A 73 -1.62 21.40 7.58
N VAL A 74 -0.49 21.03 6.95
CA VAL A 74 -0.44 20.64 5.54
C VAL A 74 -1.36 19.45 5.28
N THR A 75 -1.37 18.44 6.16
CA THR A 75 -2.27 17.29 6.05
C THR A 75 -3.74 17.68 6.11
N LEU A 76 -4.15 18.48 7.10
CA LEU A 76 -5.55 18.89 7.25
C LEU A 76 -6.01 19.84 6.13
N ALA A 77 -5.14 20.77 5.71
CA ALA A 77 -5.42 21.68 4.62
C ALA A 77 -5.52 20.93 3.29
N GLY A 78 -4.62 19.99 3.02
CA GLY A 78 -4.64 19.16 1.81
C GLY A 78 -5.87 18.26 1.75
N MET A 79 -6.21 17.58 2.85
CA MET A 79 -7.42 16.77 2.96
C MET A 79 -8.68 17.60 2.70
N THR A 80 -8.82 18.73 3.38
CA THR A 80 -10.01 19.58 3.27
C THR A 80 -10.09 20.23 1.88
N GLY A 81 -8.96 20.69 1.35
CA GLY A 81 -8.88 21.31 0.02
C GLY A 81 -9.25 20.32 -1.08
N MET A 82 -8.67 19.12 -1.08
CA MET A 82 -8.98 18.09 -2.07
C MET A 82 -10.44 17.60 -1.94
N ALA A 83 -10.96 17.45 -0.73
CA ALA A 83 -12.35 17.08 -0.51
C ALA A 83 -13.31 18.16 -1.05
N ALA A 84 -13.05 19.44 -0.74
CA ALA A 84 -13.86 20.55 -1.25
C ALA A 84 -13.82 20.62 -2.80
N ILE A 85 -12.65 20.45 -3.39
CA ILE A 85 -12.49 20.47 -4.85
C ILE A 85 -13.26 19.30 -5.50
N GLY A 86 -13.10 18.09 -4.97
CA GLY A 86 -13.79 16.90 -5.49
C GLY A 86 -15.31 16.98 -5.34
N LEU A 87 -15.82 17.55 -4.24
CA LEU A 87 -17.26 17.70 -4.01
C LEU A 87 -17.91 18.76 -4.90
N VAL A 88 -17.19 19.84 -5.22
CA VAL A 88 -17.74 20.98 -5.98
C VAL A 88 -17.50 20.84 -7.49
N TRP A 89 -16.33 20.35 -7.90
CA TRP A 89 -15.93 20.27 -9.32
C TRP A 89 -15.79 18.83 -9.86
N GLY A 90 -16.06 17.81 -9.04
CA GLY A 90 -15.98 16.42 -9.45
C GLY A 90 -14.55 15.86 -9.49
N VAL A 91 -14.45 14.57 -9.84
CA VAL A 91 -13.21 13.77 -9.83
C VAL A 91 -12.88 13.14 -11.18
N ASP A 92 -13.49 13.67 -12.26
CA ASP A 92 -13.28 13.16 -13.61
C ASP A 92 -11.81 13.28 -14.06
N PRO A 93 -11.34 12.50 -15.04
CA PRO A 93 -9.95 12.52 -15.50
C PRO A 93 -9.42 13.91 -15.89
N GLU A 94 -10.27 14.79 -16.42
CA GLU A 94 -9.92 16.16 -16.84
C GLU A 94 -10.18 17.23 -15.76
N SER A 95 -10.69 16.81 -14.59
CA SER A 95 -11.08 17.69 -13.49
C SER A 95 -9.89 18.41 -12.85
N LEU A 96 -10.19 19.51 -12.16
CA LEU A 96 -9.22 20.21 -11.34
C LEU A 96 -8.65 19.28 -10.24
N TYR A 97 -9.49 18.41 -9.68
CA TYR A 97 -9.07 17.40 -8.70
C TYR A 97 -7.93 16.55 -9.25
N GLN A 98 -8.11 15.97 -10.44
CA GLN A 98 -7.12 15.08 -11.04
C GLN A 98 -5.84 15.82 -11.42
N LYS A 99 -5.96 17.05 -11.93
CA LYS A 99 -4.79 17.89 -12.25
C LYS A 99 -3.97 18.20 -11.01
N ILE A 100 -4.59 18.60 -9.91
CA ILE A 100 -3.88 18.86 -8.64
C ILE A 100 -3.28 17.55 -8.11
N TYR A 101 -4.05 16.47 -8.11
CA TYR A 101 -3.58 15.16 -7.66
C TYR A 101 -2.31 14.74 -8.39
N LEU A 102 -2.30 14.77 -9.73
CA LEU A 102 -1.14 14.36 -10.53
C LEU A 102 0.04 15.30 -10.36
N ASN A 103 -0.17 16.61 -10.37
CA ASN A 103 0.90 17.60 -10.24
C ASN A 103 1.48 17.69 -8.82
N VAL A 104 0.80 17.14 -7.81
CA VAL A 104 1.32 17.01 -6.45
C VAL A 104 1.93 15.63 -6.23
N MET A 105 1.22 14.56 -6.56
CA MET A 105 1.68 13.19 -6.30
C MET A 105 2.85 12.77 -7.18
N ALA A 106 2.90 13.16 -8.45
CA ALA A 106 3.99 12.76 -9.32
C ALA A 106 5.34 13.35 -8.88
N PRO A 107 5.46 14.67 -8.60
CA PRO A 107 6.71 15.22 -8.05
C PRO A 107 7.04 14.68 -6.66
N LEU A 108 6.06 14.48 -5.77
CA LEU A 108 6.31 13.87 -4.45
C LEU A 108 6.84 12.43 -4.57
N GLY A 109 6.28 11.64 -5.49
CA GLY A 109 6.80 10.30 -5.79
C GLY A 109 8.22 10.35 -6.36
N ALA A 110 8.50 11.28 -7.26
CA ALA A 110 9.83 11.48 -7.83
C ALA A 110 10.87 11.92 -6.79
N THR A 111 10.51 12.80 -5.84
CA THR A 111 11.42 13.22 -4.76
C THR A 111 11.68 12.08 -3.78
N MET A 112 10.66 11.29 -3.40
CA MET A 112 10.87 10.08 -2.60
C MET A 112 11.81 9.11 -3.30
N PHE A 113 11.62 8.88 -4.60
CA PHE A 113 12.49 8.00 -5.39
C PHE A 113 13.93 8.55 -5.47
N ALA A 114 14.09 9.85 -5.71
CA ALA A 114 15.41 10.50 -5.76
C ALA A 114 16.14 10.44 -4.42
N LEU A 115 15.44 10.66 -3.30
CA LEU A 115 15.99 10.52 -1.96
C LEU A 115 16.39 9.08 -1.66
N LEU A 116 15.54 8.10 -2.00
CA LEU A 116 15.86 6.68 -1.86
C LEU A 116 17.09 6.31 -2.68
N ALA A 117 17.18 6.76 -3.94
CA ALA A 117 18.34 6.53 -4.78
C ALA A 117 19.62 7.12 -4.16
N TYR A 118 19.57 8.36 -3.66
CA TYR A 118 20.70 8.99 -2.97
C TYR A 118 21.11 8.24 -1.69
N TYR A 119 20.15 7.90 -0.82
CA TYR A 119 20.43 7.17 0.41
C TYR A 119 20.93 5.75 0.14
N MET A 120 20.38 5.07 -0.86
CA MET A 120 20.87 3.76 -1.31
C MET A 120 22.29 3.88 -1.83
N ALA A 121 22.59 4.82 -2.73
CA ALA A 121 23.94 5.03 -3.24
C ALA A 121 24.94 5.38 -2.11
N SER A 122 24.55 6.26 -1.18
CA SER A 122 25.37 6.65 -0.03
C SER A 122 25.59 5.50 0.96
N ALA A 123 24.54 4.75 1.28
CA ALA A 123 24.62 3.57 2.13
C ALA A 123 25.44 2.47 1.47
N ALA A 124 25.26 2.25 0.18
CA ALA A 124 26.00 1.27 -0.59
C ALA A 124 27.48 1.67 -0.66
N TYR A 125 27.83 2.91 -1.00
CA TYR A 125 29.22 3.40 -0.95
C TYR A 125 29.88 3.21 0.43
N ARG A 126 29.16 3.53 1.52
CA ARG A 126 29.65 3.28 2.89
C ARG A 126 29.73 1.79 3.26
N ALA A 127 28.84 0.97 2.70
CA ALA A 127 28.77 -0.47 2.93
C ALA A 127 29.66 -1.27 1.98
N PHE A 128 30.15 -0.68 0.88
CA PHE A 128 31.03 -1.28 -0.12
C PHE A 128 32.46 -1.46 0.40
N ARG A 129 32.57 -2.33 1.38
CA ARG A 129 33.49 -3.47 1.25
C ARG A 129 32.64 -4.60 0.66
N ALA A 130 33.04 -5.17 -0.47
CA ALA A 130 32.47 -6.42 -0.98
C ALA A 130 32.71 -7.52 0.08
N ARG A 131 31.80 -7.65 1.05
CA ARG A 131 31.93 -8.59 2.19
C ARG A 131 31.28 -9.93 1.89
N SER A 132 30.44 -10.03 0.86
CA SER A 132 29.78 -11.26 0.46
C SER A 132 29.51 -11.30 -1.05
N LEU A 133 29.25 -12.50 -1.58
CA LEU A 133 28.90 -12.71 -2.98
C LEU A 133 27.57 -12.02 -3.34
N GLU A 134 26.59 -12.07 -2.43
CA GLU A 134 25.26 -11.48 -2.64
C GLU A 134 25.35 -9.95 -2.76
N ALA A 135 26.14 -9.30 -1.89
CA ALA A 135 26.36 -7.85 -1.95
C ALA A 135 27.07 -7.43 -3.24
N THR A 136 27.98 -8.28 -3.75
CA THR A 136 28.71 -8.03 -4.99
C THR A 136 27.79 -8.17 -6.20
N LEU A 137 26.96 -9.21 -6.24
CA LEU A 137 25.95 -9.39 -7.29
C LEU A 137 24.97 -8.22 -7.32
N LEU A 138 24.47 -7.80 -6.16
CA LEU A 138 23.55 -6.67 -6.04
C LEU A 138 24.21 -5.37 -6.52
N LEU A 139 25.48 -5.14 -6.20
CA LEU A 139 26.23 -3.99 -6.68
C LEU A 139 26.37 -3.95 -8.19
N VAL A 140 26.83 -5.06 -8.78
CA VAL A 140 27.06 -5.15 -10.22
C VAL A 140 25.75 -4.97 -10.99
N SER A 141 24.67 -5.62 -10.54
CA SER A 141 23.34 -5.44 -11.12
C SER A 141 22.86 -4.00 -11.03
N ALA A 142 23.06 -3.33 -9.89
CA ALA A 142 22.68 -1.92 -9.72
C ALA A 142 23.45 -0.99 -10.67
N PHE A 143 24.76 -1.18 -10.84
CA PHE A 143 25.56 -0.38 -11.78
C PHE A 143 25.12 -0.57 -13.23
N ILE A 144 24.88 -1.81 -13.66
CA ILE A 144 24.40 -2.12 -15.02
C ILE A 144 23.08 -1.41 -15.30
N VAL A 145 22.13 -1.54 -14.37
CA VAL A 145 20.80 -0.93 -14.51
C VAL A 145 20.89 0.61 -14.53
N MET A 146 21.69 1.20 -13.62
CA MET A 146 21.86 2.65 -13.55
C MET A 146 22.42 3.23 -14.86
N ILE A 147 23.45 2.60 -15.43
CA ILE A 147 24.03 3.05 -16.72
C ILE A 147 23.00 2.91 -17.85
N GLY A 148 22.18 1.85 -17.83
CA GLY A 148 21.17 1.60 -18.87
C GLY A 148 20.04 2.62 -18.92
N PHE A 149 19.65 3.19 -17.77
CA PHE A 149 18.62 4.24 -17.69
C PHE A 149 19.17 5.66 -17.83
N MET A 150 20.49 5.85 -17.81
CA MET A 150 21.12 7.14 -18.09
C MET A 150 21.24 7.36 -19.60
N PRO A 151 21.18 8.62 -20.10
CA PRO A 151 21.42 8.94 -21.51
C PRO A 151 22.75 8.41 -22.04
N PHE A 152 23.74 8.20 -21.15
CA PHE A 152 25.06 7.65 -21.48
C PHE A 152 25.05 6.18 -21.93
N GLY A 153 24.05 5.38 -21.53
CA GLY A 153 23.99 3.96 -21.88
C GLY A 153 23.89 3.71 -23.39
N GLN A 154 23.19 4.60 -24.11
CA GLN A 154 23.09 4.52 -25.57
C GLN A 154 24.41 4.81 -26.29
N TYR A 155 25.28 5.66 -25.72
CA TYR A 155 26.58 5.97 -26.30
C TYR A 155 27.59 4.83 -26.14
N ILE A 156 27.42 3.96 -25.14
CA ILE A 156 28.27 2.78 -24.95
C ILE A 156 27.91 1.69 -25.96
N HIS A 157 26.62 1.31 -26.00
CA HIS A 157 26.13 0.33 -26.96
C HIS A 157 24.60 0.45 -27.13
N PRO A 158 24.05 0.44 -28.37
CA PRO A 158 22.62 0.64 -28.61
C PRO A 158 21.69 -0.36 -27.90
N ARG A 159 22.16 -1.60 -27.67
CA ARG A 159 21.40 -2.65 -26.95
C ARG A 159 21.54 -2.62 -25.42
N PHE A 160 22.41 -1.77 -24.87
CA PHE A 160 22.64 -1.73 -23.43
C PHE A 160 21.38 -1.32 -22.63
N PRO A 161 20.60 -0.30 -23.05
CA PRO A 161 19.33 0.03 -22.40
C PRO A 161 18.33 -1.13 -22.43
N ALA A 162 18.24 -1.86 -23.55
CA ALA A 162 17.35 -3.03 -23.68
C ALA A 162 17.74 -4.16 -22.73
N PHE A 163 19.04 -4.33 -22.44
CA PHE A 163 19.50 -5.30 -21.43
C PHE A 163 19.12 -4.87 -20.01
N ALA A 164 19.31 -3.59 -19.66
CA ALA A 164 18.88 -3.06 -18.36
C ALA A 164 17.36 -3.17 -18.17
N GLU A 165 16.59 -2.92 -19.23
CA GLU A 165 15.14 -3.14 -19.23
C GLU A 165 14.80 -4.62 -19.02
N TRP A 166 15.49 -5.56 -19.69
CA TRP A 166 15.29 -6.99 -19.47
C TRP A 166 15.54 -7.40 -18.01
N VAL A 167 16.60 -6.87 -17.37
CA VAL A 167 16.87 -7.10 -15.94
C VAL A 167 15.69 -6.60 -15.07
N MET A 168 15.12 -5.44 -15.41
CA MET A 168 13.97 -4.91 -14.67
C MET A 168 12.68 -5.72 -14.91
N GLN A 169 12.45 -6.17 -16.14
CA GLN A 169 11.20 -6.82 -16.56
C GLN A 169 11.15 -8.32 -16.27
N VAL A 170 12.30 -9.00 -16.14
CA VAL A 170 12.35 -10.45 -15.91
C VAL A 170 12.71 -10.79 -14.45
N PRO A 171 13.97 -10.70 -13.99
CA PRO A 171 14.32 -11.12 -12.63
C PRO A 171 13.77 -10.19 -11.54
N ASN A 172 13.73 -8.87 -11.77
CA ASN A 172 13.15 -7.95 -10.80
C ASN A 172 11.62 -8.11 -10.72
N MET A 173 10.91 -8.21 -11.84
CA MET A 173 9.47 -8.53 -11.82
C MET A 173 9.16 -9.88 -11.18
N ALA A 174 10.00 -10.90 -11.39
CA ALA A 174 9.86 -12.19 -10.71
C ALA A 174 9.97 -12.04 -9.19
N SER A 175 10.95 -11.26 -8.71
CA SER A 175 11.12 -10.95 -7.28
C SER A 175 9.92 -10.19 -6.72
N GLN A 176 9.46 -9.14 -7.41
CA GLN A 176 8.28 -8.36 -6.99
C GLN A 176 7.02 -9.21 -6.91
N ARG A 177 6.79 -10.08 -7.91
CA ARG A 177 5.68 -11.03 -7.90
C ARG A 177 5.81 -12.03 -6.75
N GLY A 178 7.01 -12.52 -6.46
CA GLY A 178 7.28 -13.38 -5.31
C GLY A 178 6.93 -12.71 -3.98
N ILE A 179 7.32 -11.45 -3.80
CA ILE A 179 6.96 -10.65 -2.61
C ILE A 179 5.44 -10.47 -2.54
N LEU A 180 4.80 -10.09 -3.65
CA LEU A 180 3.35 -9.89 -3.70
C LEU A 180 2.59 -11.18 -3.34
N LEU A 181 3.03 -12.34 -3.86
CA LEU A 181 2.50 -13.64 -3.50
C LEU A 181 2.72 -13.93 -2.00
N GLY A 182 3.91 -13.65 -1.47
CA GLY A 182 4.21 -13.79 -0.05
C GLY A 182 3.29 -12.96 0.84
N VAL A 183 3.05 -11.70 0.46
CA VAL A 183 2.10 -10.81 1.15
C VAL A 183 0.68 -11.33 1.06
N ALA A 184 0.26 -11.80 -0.11
CA ALA A 184 -1.07 -12.38 -0.32
C ALA A 184 -1.27 -13.66 0.53
N PHE A 185 -0.29 -14.56 0.58
CA PHE A 185 -0.36 -15.73 1.45
C PHE A 185 -0.32 -15.34 2.93
N GLY A 186 0.46 -14.33 3.31
CA GLY A 186 0.49 -13.81 4.68
C GLY A 186 -0.84 -13.22 5.13
N SER A 187 -1.54 -12.50 4.23
CA SER A 187 -2.88 -11.96 4.52
C SER A 187 -3.92 -13.07 4.63
N ILE A 188 -3.89 -14.07 3.75
CA ILE A 188 -4.75 -15.27 3.83
C ILE A 188 -4.50 -16.03 5.14
N ALA A 189 -3.24 -16.25 5.51
CA ALA A 189 -2.88 -16.92 6.77
C ALA A 189 -3.40 -16.15 7.99
N THR A 190 -3.36 -14.82 7.95
CA THR A 190 -3.91 -13.96 9.01
C THR A 190 -5.44 -14.06 9.06
N ALA A 191 -6.12 -14.00 7.91
CA ALA A 191 -7.57 -14.20 7.83
C ALA A 191 -7.99 -15.58 8.36
N LEU A 192 -7.26 -16.64 8.03
CA LEU A 192 -7.50 -18.00 8.54
C LEU A 192 -7.31 -18.07 10.06
N LYS A 193 -6.24 -17.47 10.61
CA LYS A 193 -6.04 -17.39 12.06
C LYS A 193 -7.20 -16.67 12.76
N ILE A 194 -7.76 -15.63 12.15
CA ILE A 194 -8.93 -14.91 12.67
C ILE A 194 -10.18 -15.81 12.63
N ILE A 195 -10.47 -16.45 11.49
CA ILE A 195 -11.62 -17.34 11.31
C ILE A 195 -11.57 -18.51 12.30
N LEU A 196 -10.41 -19.13 12.45
CA LEU A 196 -10.16 -20.23 13.40
C LEU A 196 -10.13 -19.75 14.87
N GLY A 197 -10.18 -18.45 15.11
CA GLY A 197 -10.15 -17.87 16.45
C GLY A 197 -8.82 -18.05 17.18
N ILE A 198 -7.73 -18.28 16.45
CA ILE A 198 -6.35 -18.25 16.97
C ILE A 198 -5.96 -16.80 17.24
N GLU A 199 -6.31 -15.89 16.33
CA GLU A 199 -6.05 -14.46 16.46
C GLU A 199 -7.30 -13.71 16.94
N ARG A 200 -7.23 -13.18 18.17
CA ARG A 200 -8.37 -12.60 18.89
C ARG A 200 -8.23 -11.11 19.19
N SER A 201 -7.22 -10.46 18.60
CA SER A 201 -6.89 -9.04 18.81
C SER A 201 -8.07 -8.09 18.52
N TRP A 202 -8.97 -8.48 17.63
CA TRP A 202 -10.17 -7.73 17.26
C TRP A 202 -11.30 -7.74 18.32
N LEU A 203 -11.25 -8.62 19.32
CA LEU A 203 -12.30 -8.73 20.36
C LEU A 203 -12.16 -7.71 21.52
N GLY A 204 -11.31 -6.70 21.36
CA GLY A 204 -11.00 -5.73 22.41
C GLY A 204 -10.02 -6.33 23.41
N GLY A 205 -8.73 -6.08 23.19
CA GLY A 205 -7.63 -6.66 23.96
C GLY A 205 -7.73 -6.35 25.45
N LYS A 206 -7.90 -7.41 26.24
CA LYS A 206 -7.33 -7.62 27.58
C LYS A 206 -7.19 -9.13 27.73
N GLU A 207 -5.94 -9.61 27.68
CA GLU A 207 -5.54 -11.03 27.62
C GLU A 207 -5.79 -11.72 26.28
#